data_AF-A0A535A2D5-F1
#
_entry.id   AF-A0A535A2D5-F1
#
_cell.length_a   1.000
_cell.length_b   1.000
_cell.length_c   1.000
_cell.angle_alpha   90.00
_cell.angle_beta   90.00
_cell.angle_gamma   90.00
#
_symmetry.space_group_name_H-M   'P 1'
#
loop_
_entity.id
_entity.type
_entity.pdbx_description
1 polymer ?
#
loop_
_entity_poly.entity_id
_entity_poly.type
_entity_poly.pdbx_seq_one_letter_code
_entity_poly.pdbx_strand_id
1 'polypeptide(L)'
;MTRGDVCVSGVLVILLLLTLSGVAAAWGPEGHVIVTRVALAASDGLPRWFREAGDALAELSNAPDRWREVEKGAPALAARSPDHFFDLDVWGEEPLPPERWAYVERAARRRLRPAAI
;
A
#
# COMPACT_ATOMS: atom_id res chain seq x y z
N MET A 1 -36.94 29.39 0.16
CA MET A 1 -35.59 28.89 0.49
C MET A 1 -34.60 29.87 -0.10
N THR A 2 -33.90 30.61 0.76
CA THR A 2 -32.96 31.63 0.33
C THR A 2 -31.61 30.97 0.02
N ARG A 3 -30.79 31.63 -0.80
CA ARG A 3 -29.48 31.13 -1.24
C ARG A 3 -28.53 30.79 -0.07
N GLY A 4 -28.78 31.36 1.12
CA GLY A 4 -28.06 31.07 2.36
C GLY A 4 -28.41 29.71 2.99
N ASP A 5 -29.68 29.29 2.92
CA ASP A 5 -30.15 28.03 3.53
C ASP A 5 -29.55 26.79 2.82
N VAL A 6 -29.38 26.88 1.50
CA VAL A 6 -28.75 25.83 0.67
C VAL A 6 -27.26 25.70 0.97
N CYS A 7 -26.58 26.82 1.26
CA CYS A 7 -25.15 26.84 1.54
C CYS A 7 -24.83 26.23 2.92
N VAL A 8 -25.64 26.55 3.93
CA VAL A 8 -25.52 25.96 5.29
C VAL A 8 -25.83 24.47 5.26
N SER A 9 -26.87 24.06 4.51
CA SER A 9 -27.23 22.64 4.37
C SER A 9 -26.15 21.84 3.63
N GLY A 10 -25.52 22.40 2.59
CA GLY A 10 -24.41 21.77 1.88
C GLY A 10 -23.16 21.57 2.75
N VAL A 11 -22.78 22.56 3.55
CA VAL A 11 -21.65 22.44 4.49
C VAL A 11 -21.93 21.38 5.55
N LEU A 12 -23.15 21.33 6.09
CA LEU A 12 -23.54 20.33 7.08
C LEU A 12 -23.48 18.90 6.51
N VAL A 13 -23.92 18.70 5.27
CA VAL A 13 -23.84 17.41 4.56
C VAL A 13 -22.39 17.00 4.34
N ILE A 14 -21.51 17.92 3.91
CA ILE A 14 -20.08 17.61 3.71
C ILE A 14 -19.41 17.23 5.04
N LEU A 15 -19.67 17.98 6.12
CA LEU A 15 -19.12 17.67 7.44
C LEU A 15 -19.63 16.33 7.95
N LEU A 16 -20.91 16.01 7.74
CA LEU A 16 -21.47 14.72 8.07
C LEU A 16 -20.78 13.59 7.27
N LEU A 17 -20.61 13.74 5.96
CA LEU A 17 -19.93 12.75 5.12
C LEU A 17 -18.46 12.53 5.54
N LEU A 18 -17.73 13.58 5.91
CA LEU A 18 -16.36 13.48 6.43
C LEU A 18 -16.30 12.78 7.80
N THR A 19 -17.34 12.89 8.62
CA THR A 19 -17.41 12.17 9.90
C THR A 19 -17.84 10.71 9.74
N LEU A 20 -18.57 10.39 8.67
CA LEU A 20 -18.94 9.01 8.31
C LEU A 20 -17.87 8.30 7.47
N SER A 21 -16.90 9.02 6.89
CA SER A 21 -15.77 8.39 6.22
C SER A 21 -14.87 7.73 7.26
N GLY A 22 -14.98 6.41 7.39
CA GLY A 22 -14.04 5.62 8.17
C GLY A 22 -12.63 5.76 7.60
N VAL A 23 -11.62 5.56 8.45
CA VAL A 23 -10.24 5.41 7.98
C VAL A 23 -10.18 4.24 7.00
N ALA A 24 -9.77 4.51 5.77
CA ALA A 24 -9.42 3.45 4.84
C ALA A 24 -8.10 2.83 5.30
N ALA A 25 -8.16 1.96 6.31
CA ALA A 25 -7.03 1.14 6.76
C ALA A 25 -6.78 0.03 5.74
N ALA A 26 -6.44 0.43 4.52
CA ALA A 26 -6.20 -0.51 3.44
C ALA A 26 -4.83 -1.16 3.63
N TRP A 27 -4.83 -2.49 3.61
CA TRP A 27 -3.63 -3.34 3.58
C TRP A 27 -2.69 -3.25 4.79
N GLY A 28 -3.18 -2.82 5.96
CA GLY A 28 -2.48 -3.06 7.23
C GLY A 28 -2.26 -4.57 7.52
N PRO A 29 -1.82 -4.94 8.73
CA PRO A 29 -1.54 -6.34 9.08
C PRO A 29 -2.67 -7.31 8.70
N GLU A 30 -3.92 -6.93 8.95
CA GLU A 30 -5.11 -7.73 8.63
C GLU A 30 -5.34 -7.85 7.12
N GLY A 31 -5.07 -6.79 6.36
CA GLY A 31 -5.19 -6.79 4.90
C GLY A 31 -4.18 -7.75 4.26
N HIS A 32 -2.93 -7.74 4.73
CA HIS A 32 -1.91 -8.70 4.30
C HIS A 32 -2.35 -10.16 4.53
N VAL A 33 -2.93 -10.46 5.69
CA VAL A 33 -3.47 -11.79 6.02
C VAL A 33 -4.62 -12.17 5.07
N ILE A 34 -5.57 -11.27 4.84
CA ILE A 34 -6.73 -11.52 3.97
C ILE A 34 -6.27 -11.85 2.54
N VAL A 35 -5.40 -11.02 1.95
CA VAL A 35 -4.86 -11.24 0.59
C VAL A 35 -4.17 -12.58 0.50
N THR A 36 -3.32 -12.89 1.48
CA THR A 36 -2.53 -14.12 1.48
C THR A 36 -3.42 -15.36 1.52
N ARG A 37 -4.45 -15.35 2.35
CA ARG A 37 -5.41 -16.47 2.44
C ARG A 37 -6.20 -16.66 1.14
N VAL A 38 -6.65 -15.58 0.53
CA VAL A 38 -7.35 -15.63 -0.77
C VAL A 38 -6.43 -16.15 -1.87
N ALA A 39 -5.18 -15.67 -1.94
CA ALA A 39 -4.20 -16.12 -2.91
C ALA A 39 -3.91 -17.63 -2.76
N LEU A 40 -3.76 -18.13 -1.53
CA LEU A 40 -3.55 -19.55 -1.25
C LEU A 40 -4.74 -20.41 -1.66
N ALA A 41 -5.97 -19.96 -1.42
CA ALA A 41 -7.18 -20.64 -1.85
C ALA A 41 -7.30 -20.72 -3.39
N ALA A 42 -6.71 -19.77 -4.12
CA ALA A 42 -6.66 -19.75 -5.58
C ALA A 42 -5.44 -20.50 -6.16
N SER A 43 -4.61 -21.12 -5.32
CA SER A 43 -3.29 -21.65 -5.71
C SER A 43 -3.23 -23.18 -5.80
N ASP A 44 -4.25 -23.82 -6.38
CA ASP A 44 -4.34 -25.28 -6.50
C ASP A 44 -3.13 -25.93 -7.22
N GLY A 45 -2.49 -25.18 -8.13
CA GLY A 45 -1.31 -25.61 -8.88
C GLY A 45 0.01 -25.56 -8.11
N LEU A 46 0.06 -24.93 -6.93
CA LEU A 46 1.30 -24.86 -6.13
C LEU A 46 1.55 -26.17 -5.39
N PRO A 47 2.81 -26.51 -5.06
CA PRO A 47 3.11 -27.72 -4.30
C PRO A 47 2.35 -27.81 -2.97
N ARG A 48 2.02 -29.05 -2.56
CA ARG A 48 1.29 -29.31 -1.31
C ARG A 48 1.92 -28.62 -0.10
N TRP A 49 3.24 -28.69 0.05
CA TRP A 49 3.95 -28.06 1.16
C TRP A 49 3.73 -26.54 1.24
N PHE A 50 3.54 -25.87 0.09
CA PHE A 50 3.29 -24.44 0.04
C PHE A 50 1.87 -24.12 0.47
N ARG A 51 0.90 -24.90 -0.02
CA ARG A 51 -0.53 -24.74 0.35
C ARG A 51 -0.79 -25.04 1.83
N GLU A 52 -0.07 -26.00 2.40
CA GLU A 52 -0.17 -26.35 3.83
C GLU A 52 0.51 -25.32 4.75
N ALA A 53 1.37 -24.44 4.22
CA ALA A 53 2.04 -23.40 5.00
C ALA A 53 1.17 -22.16 5.28
N GLY A 54 -0.16 -22.25 5.11
CA GLY A 54 -1.04 -21.09 4.99
C GLY A 54 -1.02 -20.13 6.17
N ASP A 55 -1.02 -20.63 7.41
CA ASP A 55 -0.95 -19.77 8.60
C ASP A 55 0.42 -19.09 8.73
N ALA A 56 1.50 -19.81 8.43
CA ALA A 56 2.85 -19.24 8.44
C ALA A 56 3.01 -18.17 7.37
N LEU A 57 2.49 -18.40 6.16
CA LEU A 57 2.50 -17.42 5.08
C LEU A 57 1.65 -16.20 5.43
N ALA A 58 0.47 -16.39 6.03
CA ALA A 58 -0.37 -15.28 6.48
C ALA A 58 0.33 -14.42 7.54
N GLU A 59 0.96 -15.03 8.55
CA GLU A 59 1.74 -14.31 9.58
C GLU A 59 2.96 -13.58 8.99
N LEU A 60 3.69 -14.23 8.08
CA LEU A 60 4.90 -13.68 7.48
C LEU A 60 4.61 -12.66 6.36
N SER A 61 3.38 -12.60 5.84
CA SER A 61 3.01 -11.69 4.76
C SER A 61 3.16 -10.20 5.13
N ASN A 62 3.08 -9.87 6.41
CA ASN A 62 3.28 -8.52 6.95
C ASN A 62 4.71 -8.31 7.53
N ALA A 63 5.61 -9.29 7.40
CA ALA A 63 6.98 -9.16 7.92
C ALA A 63 7.76 -7.97 7.31
N PRO A 64 7.69 -7.68 6.00
CA PRO A 64 8.39 -6.52 5.42
C PRO A 64 7.98 -5.18 6.05
N ASP A 65 6.68 -5.01 6.30
CA ASP A 65 6.11 -3.84 6.97
C ASP A 65 6.58 -3.76 8.43
N ARG A 66 6.60 -4.89 9.15
CA ARG A 66 7.17 -4.93 10.51
C ARG A 66 8.64 -4.54 10.53
N TRP A 67 9.47 -5.04 9.61
CA TRP A 67 10.89 -4.68 9.54
C TRP A 67 11.08 -3.20 9.25
N ARG A 68 10.27 -2.63 8.35
CA ARG A 68 10.31 -1.20 8.05
C ARG A 68 9.85 -0.34 9.23
N GLU A 69 8.77 -0.73 9.91
CA GLU A 69 8.13 0.13 10.92
C GLU A 69 8.71 -0.03 12.32
N VAL A 70 9.04 -1.26 12.72
CA VAL A 70 9.49 -1.61 14.07
C VAL A 70 11.01 -1.59 14.17
N GLU A 71 11.73 -1.90 13.09
CA GLU A 71 13.20 -1.99 13.06
C GLU A 71 13.85 -0.80 12.33
N LYS A 72 13.21 0.38 12.34
CA LYS A 72 13.70 1.65 11.72
C LYS A 72 15.12 2.02 12.12
N GLY A 73 15.59 1.57 13.29
CA GLY A 73 16.94 1.80 13.79
C GLY A 73 18.04 1.11 12.98
N ALA A 74 17.70 0.12 12.14
CA ALA A 74 18.64 -0.56 11.26
C ALA A 74 18.59 0.06 9.84
N PRO A 75 19.66 0.74 9.38
CA PRO A 75 19.66 1.41 8.07
C PRO A 75 19.31 0.49 6.90
N ALA A 76 19.73 -0.78 6.96
CA ALA A 76 19.45 -1.77 5.92
C ALA A 76 17.96 -2.10 5.76
N LEU A 77 17.18 -2.00 6.86
CA LEU A 77 15.74 -2.27 6.85
C LEU A 77 14.96 -1.02 6.48
N ALA A 78 15.38 0.15 6.97
CA ALA A 78 14.81 1.44 6.55
C ALA A 78 14.93 1.68 5.04
N ALA A 79 16.04 1.23 4.43
CA ALA A 79 16.28 1.33 2.99
C ALA A 79 15.28 0.52 2.12
N ARG A 80 14.47 -0.35 2.72
CA ARG A 80 13.42 -1.14 2.04
C ARG A 80 12.08 -0.41 1.93
N SER A 81 11.94 0.78 2.51
CA SER A 81 10.71 1.57 2.42
C SER A 81 10.21 1.76 0.97
N PRO A 82 11.06 2.10 -0.02
CA PRO A 82 10.64 2.27 -1.40
C PRO A 82 10.16 0.99 -2.10
N ASP A 83 10.29 -0.19 -1.47
CA ASP A 83 9.82 -1.46 -2.04
C ASP A 83 8.29 -1.63 -1.95
N HIS A 84 7.59 -0.73 -1.25
CA HIS A 84 6.16 -0.86 -0.94
C HIS A 84 5.26 0.04 -1.79
N PHE A 85 5.83 0.93 -2.60
CA PHE A 85 5.06 1.88 -3.40
C PHE A 85 5.80 2.32 -4.65
N PHE A 86 5.04 2.82 -5.62
CA PHE A 86 5.54 3.60 -6.75
C PHE A 86 4.95 5.00 -6.62
N ASP A 87 5.81 6.01 -6.51
CA ASP A 87 5.38 7.41 -6.44
C ASP A 87 5.08 7.90 -7.87
N LEU A 88 3.81 7.80 -8.27
CA LEU A 88 3.36 8.15 -9.61
C LEU A 88 3.45 9.66 -9.88
N ASP A 89 3.36 10.50 -8.85
CA ASP A 89 3.49 11.94 -8.97
C ASP A 89 4.95 12.33 -9.30
N VAL A 90 5.92 11.62 -8.70
CA VAL A 90 7.34 11.75 -9.05
C VAL A 90 7.66 11.10 -10.40
N TRP A 91 6.99 9.99 -10.73
CA TRP A 91 7.22 9.26 -11.98
C TRP A 91 6.68 10.00 -13.23
N GLY A 92 5.50 10.61 -13.13
CA GLY A 92 4.81 11.28 -14.23
C GLY A 92 3.98 10.32 -15.11
N GLU A 93 3.59 10.79 -16.29
CA GLU A 93 2.61 10.12 -17.16
C GLU A 93 3.17 8.96 -18.01
N GLU A 94 4.48 8.69 -17.95
CA GLU A 94 5.11 7.60 -18.70
C GLU A 94 4.62 6.25 -18.18
N PRO A 95 4.39 5.23 -19.04
CA PRO A 95 4.14 3.88 -18.56
C PRO A 95 5.27 3.35 -17.65
N LEU A 96 4.90 2.71 -16.53
CA LEU A 96 5.88 2.01 -15.70
C LEU A 96 6.53 0.88 -16.50
N PRO A 97 7.85 0.69 -16.41
CA PRO A 97 8.49 -0.46 -17.03
C PRO A 97 8.00 -1.76 -16.35
N PRO A 98 7.94 -2.87 -17.09
CA PRO A 98 7.33 -4.12 -16.61
C PRO A 98 8.16 -4.79 -15.51
N GLU A 99 9.46 -4.50 -15.45
CA GLU A 99 10.40 -5.14 -14.54
C GLU A 99 10.88 -4.17 -13.47
N ARG A 100 10.96 -4.66 -12.23
CA ARG A 100 11.43 -3.88 -11.07
C ARG A 100 12.78 -3.23 -11.30
N TRP A 101 13.75 -3.96 -11.85
CA TRP A 101 15.11 -3.42 -12.04
C TRP A 101 15.16 -2.38 -13.15
N ALA A 102 14.30 -2.49 -14.17
CA ALA A 102 14.15 -1.46 -15.19
C ALA A 102 13.55 -0.17 -14.61
N TYR A 103 12.60 -0.29 -13.67
CA TYR A 103 12.08 0.86 -12.91
C TYR A 103 13.20 1.54 -12.11
N VAL A 104 13.94 0.78 -11.30
CA VAL A 104 15.02 1.30 -10.45
C VAL A 104 16.10 1.98 -11.29
N GLU A 105 16.53 1.35 -12.39
CA GLU A 105 17.55 1.92 -13.28
C GLU A 105 17.06 3.23 -13.91
N ARG A 106 15.83 3.26 -14.43
CA ARG A 106 15.28 4.48 -15.06
C ARG A 106 15.08 5.59 -14.06
N ALA A 107 14.56 5.29 -12.86
CA ALA A 107 14.42 6.26 -11.77
C ALA A 107 15.78 6.85 -11.36
N ALA A 108 16.82 6.01 -11.26
CA ALA A 108 18.18 6.45 -10.97
C ALA A 108 18.77 7.34 -12.08
N ARG A 109 18.61 6.95 -13.36
CA ARG A 109 19.05 7.76 -14.52
C ARG A 109 18.36 9.12 -14.56
N ARG A 110 17.07 9.16 -14.25
CA ARG A 110 16.25 10.38 -14.13
C ARG A 110 16.53 11.18 -12.85
N ARG A 111 17.32 10.63 -11.92
CA ARG A 111 17.63 11.21 -10.61
C ARG A 111 16.38 11.56 -9.81
N LEU A 112 15.35 10.72 -9.92
CA LEU A 112 14.11 10.89 -9.16
C LEU A 112 14.42 10.78 -7.67
N ARG A 113 13.74 11.60 -6.86
CA ARG A 113 13.77 11.52 -5.41
C ARG A 113 12.35 11.29 -4.95
N PRO A 114 12.09 10.31 -4.08
CA PRO A 114 10.78 10.16 -3.49
C PRO A 114 10.41 11.46 -2.77
N ALA A 115 9.11 11.78 -2.74
CA ALA A 115 8.62 12.84 -1.86
C ALA A 115 9.05 12.54 -0.42
N ALA A 116 9.30 13.58 0.38
CA ALA A 116 9.50 13.38 1.81
C ALA A 116 8.19 12.82 2.38
N ILE A 117 8.24 11.59 2.91
CA ILE A 117 7.13 10.93 3.61
C ILE A 117 7.24 11.26 5.09
#